data_AF-A0AAW5EIK1-F1
#
_entry.id   AF-A0AAW5EIK1-F1
#
_cell.length_a   1.000
_cell.length_b   1.000
_cell.length_c   1.000
_cell.angle_alpha   90.00
_cell.angle_beta   90.00
_cell.angle_gamma   90.00
#
_symmetry.space_group_name_H-M   'P 1'
#
loop_
_entity.id
_entity.type
_entity.pdbx_description
1 polymer ?
#
loop_
_entity_poly.entity_id
_entity_poly.type
_entity_poly.pdbx_seq_one_letter_code
_entity_poly.pdbx_strand_id
1 'polypeptide(L)'
;ISDMGGFAASIYQRGIDFINIPTTLLACVDAAVGGKTGVNNAFGKNLIGTFYQPKAVYCESEFLRTLGRRELAAGMAEFIKMAAMFDRDLLEFIEAIDKESFLNATCENEIFTQIISKSVEL
;
A
#
# COMPACT_ATOMS: atom_id res chain seq x y z
N ILE A 1 -4.25 -8.78 3.89
CA ILE A 1 -4.62 -9.85 2.93
C ILE A 1 -3.46 -10.16 2.00
N SER A 2 -2.82 -9.15 1.42
CA SER A 2 -1.67 -9.28 0.51
C SER A 2 -0.60 -10.26 0.99
N ASP A 3 -0.06 -10.09 2.20
CA ASP A 3 1.01 -10.97 2.73
C ASP A 3 0.57 -12.44 2.85
N MET A 4 -0.61 -12.68 3.43
CA MET A 4 -1.14 -14.02 3.65
C MET A 4 -1.53 -14.69 2.32
N GLY A 5 -2.14 -13.94 1.41
CA GLY A 5 -2.52 -14.43 0.08
C GLY A 5 -1.30 -14.75 -0.79
N GLY A 6 -0.30 -13.87 -0.80
CA GLY A 6 0.95 -14.09 -1.50
C GLY A 6 1.75 -15.26 -0.91
N PHE A 7 1.76 -15.42 0.41
CA PHE A 7 2.39 -16.57 1.06
C PHE A 7 1.66 -17.88 0.75
N ALA A 8 0.32 -17.87 0.73
CA ALA A 8 -0.45 -19.04 0.32
C ALA A 8 -0.17 -19.42 -1.14
N ALA A 9 -0.10 -18.43 -2.04
CA ALA A 9 0.24 -18.64 -3.45
C ALA A 9 1.66 -19.19 -3.64
N SER A 10 2.63 -18.74 -2.83
CA SER A 10 4.02 -19.18 -2.95
C SER A 10 4.24 -20.64 -2.51
N ILE A 11 3.48 -21.11 -1.52
CA ILE A 11 3.64 -22.47 -0.98
C ILE A 11 2.72 -23.50 -1.66
N TYR A 12 1.60 -23.06 -2.25
CA TYR A 12 0.67 -23.96 -2.91
C TYR A 12 1.32 -24.57 -4.16
N GLN A 13 1.51 -25.90 -4.14
CA GLN A 13 2.22 -26.64 -5.20
C GLN A 13 3.60 -26.07 -5.58
N ARG A 14 4.31 -25.45 -4.62
CA ARG A 14 5.60 -24.75 -4.82
C ARG A 14 5.51 -23.47 -5.66
N GLY A 15 4.32 -22.89 -5.79
CA GLY A 15 4.10 -21.59 -6.41
C GLY A 15 2.99 -21.65 -7.45
N ILE A 16 1.98 -20.81 -7.28
CA ILE A 16 1.00 -20.47 -8.31
C ILE A 16 0.94 -18.96 -8.52
N ASP A 17 0.64 -18.58 -9.76
CA ASP A 17 0.46 -17.18 -10.11
C ASP A 17 -0.66 -16.54 -9.28
N PHE A 18 -0.42 -15.30 -8.84
CA PHE A 18 -1.43 -14.49 -8.16
C PHE A 18 -1.36 -13.03 -8.60
N ILE A 19 -2.47 -12.34 -8.43
CA ILE A 19 -2.62 -10.90 -8.66
C ILE A 19 -2.97 -10.27 -7.32
N ASN A 20 -2.34 -9.14 -7.00
CA ASN A 20 -2.62 -8.40 -5.79
C ASN A 20 -3.52 -7.19 -6.10
N ILE A 21 -4.61 -7.05 -5.35
CA ILE A 21 -5.56 -5.92 -5.50
C ILE A 21 -5.68 -5.27 -4.12
N PRO A 22 -4.71 -4.43 -3.72
CA PRO A 22 -4.76 -3.74 -2.44
C PRO A 22 -5.93 -2.75 -2.40
N THR A 23 -6.62 -2.71 -1.26
CA THR A 23 -7.80 -1.85 -1.02
C THR A 23 -7.59 -0.82 0.08
N THR A 24 -6.39 -0.76 0.64
CA THR A 24 -5.98 0.26 1.62
C THR A 24 -4.84 1.08 1.05
N LEU A 25 -4.78 2.37 1.40
CA LEU A 25 -3.71 3.24 0.93
C LEU A 25 -2.34 2.69 1.35
N LEU A 26 -2.20 2.24 2.60
CA LEU A 26 -0.98 1.61 3.11
C LEU A 26 -0.53 0.43 2.24
N ALA A 27 -1.48 -0.43 1.84
CA ALA A 27 -1.14 -1.58 1.01
C ALA A 27 -0.76 -1.18 -0.43
N CYS A 28 -1.33 -0.10 -0.95
CA CYS A 28 -0.97 0.42 -2.27
C CYS A 28 0.43 1.04 -2.29
N VAL A 29 0.83 1.75 -1.22
CA VAL A 29 2.09 2.52 -1.17
C VAL A 29 3.28 1.73 -0.62
N ASP A 30 3.06 0.64 0.13
CA ASP A 30 4.13 -0.16 0.74
C ASP A 30 4.02 -1.65 0.33
N ALA A 31 2.94 -2.31 0.74
CA ALA A 31 2.81 -3.78 0.58
C ALA A 31 2.66 -4.25 -0.88
N ALA A 32 2.42 -3.34 -1.83
CA ALA A 32 2.37 -3.62 -3.25
C ALA A 32 3.76 -3.92 -3.83
N VAL A 33 4.83 -3.43 -3.21
CA VAL A 33 6.18 -3.40 -3.76
C VAL A 33 7.13 -4.26 -2.92
N GLY A 34 8.00 -5.03 -3.58
CA GLY A 34 9.08 -5.79 -2.92
C GLY A 34 8.83 -7.28 -2.65
N GLY A 35 7.62 -7.80 -2.93
CA GLY A 35 7.34 -9.25 -2.95
C GLY A 35 7.48 -9.97 -1.60
N LYS A 36 7.56 -9.23 -0.49
CA LYS A 36 7.56 -9.81 0.86
C LYS A 36 6.17 -10.34 1.18
N THR A 37 6.10 -11.61 1.58
CA THR A 37 4.86 -12.27 1.98
C THR A 37 5.09 -12.99 3.29
N GLY A 38 4.06 -13.13 4.12
CA GLY A 38 4.24 -13.79 5.40
C GLY A 38 3.00 -13.90 6.26
N VAL A 39 3.19 -14.59 7.38
CA VAL A 39 2.19 -14.83 8.40
C VAL A 39 2.81 -14.70 9.80
N ASN A 40 1.95 -14.43 10.77
CA ASN A 40 2.34 -14.39 12.18
C ASN A 40 2.33 -15.82 12.76
N ASN A 41 3.16 -16.05 13.77
CA ASN A 41 3.10 -17.26 14.59
C ASN A 41 3.06 -16.88 16.09
N ALA A 42 2.97 -17.87 16.96
CA ALA A 42 2.92 -17.64 18.42
C ALA A 42 4.20 -16.97 18.98
N PHE A 43 5.31 -17.00 18.24
CA PHE A 43 6.62 -16.50 18.66
C PHE A 43 6.94 -15.11 18.10
N GLY A 44 6.15 -14.58 17.16
CA GLY A 44 6.37 -13.26 16.61
C GLY A 44 5.59 -12.95 15.32
N LYS A 45 5.70 -11.69 14.90
CA LYS A 45 5.06 -11.19 13.68
C LYS A 45 5.97 -11.33 12.47
N ASN A 46 5.41 -11.73 11.33
CA ASN A 46 6.09 -11.84 10.04
C ASN A 46 7.41 -12.64 10.06
N LEU A 47 7.54 -13.62 10.96
CA LEU A 47 8.73 -14.48 11.06
C LEU A 47 8.70 -15.66 10.07
N ILE A 48 7.53 -15.98 9.51
CA ILE A 48 7.35 -17.03 8.51
C ILE A 48 6.88 -16.36 7.23
N GLY A 49 7.60 -16.58 6.14
CA GLY A 49 7.31 -15.90 4.88
C GLY A 49 8.18 -16.33 3.72
N THR A 50 7.91 -15.75 2.56
CA THR A 50 8.66 -15.97 1.31
C THR A 50 8.80 -14.66 0.54
N PHE A 51 9.78 -14.61 -0.35
CA PHE A 51 9.83 -13.60 -1.41
C PHE A 51 9.12 -14.16 -2.64
N TYR A 52 7.93 -13.66 -2.97
CA TYR A 52 7.11 -14.15 -4.07
C TYR A 52 6.42 -12.97 -4.78
N GLN A 53 6.72 -12.79 -6.06
CA GLN A 53 6.26 -11.63 -6.82
C GLN A 53 4.86 -11.88 -7.41
N PRO A 54 3.94 -10.91 -7.29
CA PRO A 54 2.67 -10.98 -8.00
C PRO A 54 2.88 -10.85 -9.52
N LYS A 55 1.96 -11.38 -10.32
CA LYS A 55 1.94 -11.15 -11.77
C LYS A 55 1.51 -9.74 -12.15
N ALA A 56 0.66 -9.14 -11.32
CA ALA A 56 0.23 -7.76 -11.44
C ALA A 56 -0.23 -7.25 -10.08
N VAL A 57 -0.12 -5.93 -9.90
CA VAL A 57 -0.72 -5.21 -8.78
C VAL A 57 -1.66 -4.16 -9.34
N TYR A 58 -2.91 -4.17 -8.91
CA TYR A 58 -3.92 -3.19 -9.31
C TYR A 58 -4.35 -2.35 -8.10
N CYS A 59 -3.81 -1.14 -8.02
CA CYS A 59 -4.15 -0.17 -6.99
C CYS A 59 -5.28 0.74 -7.50
N GLU A 60 -6.53 0.36 -7.23
CA GLU A 60 -7.69 1.18 -7.62
C GLU A 60 -8.00 2.22 -6.55
N SER A 61 -7.79 3.48 -6.91
CA SER A 61 -8.07 4.67 -6.10
C SER A 61 -9.51 4.76 -5.57
N GLU A 62 -10.49 4.29 -6.36
CA GLU A 62 -11.90 4.34 -5.96
C GLU A 62 -12.22 3.51 -4.70
N PHE A 63 -11.44 2.46 -4.39
CA PHE A 63 -11.61 1.72 -3.14
C PHE A 63 -11.34 2.57 -1.89
N LEU A 64 -10.47 3.58 -2.02
CA LEU A 64 -10.09 4.46 -0.90
C LEU A 64 -11.23 5.38 -0.46
N ARG A 65 -12.25 5.60 -1.31
CA ARG A 65 -13.45 6.38 -0.95
C ARG A 65 -14.26 5.80 0.20
N THR A 66 -14.16 4.49 0.38
CA THR A 66 -14.87 3.77 1.46
C THR A 66 -13.98 3.50 2.66
N LEU A 67 -12.69 3.87 2.58
CA LEU A 67 -11.71 3.59 3.61
C LEU A 67 -11.87 4.56 4.77
N GLY A 68 -11.82 4.02 6.00
CA GLY A 68 -11.96 4.84 7.20
C GLY A 68 -10.82 5.83 7.37
N ARG A 69 -11.13 6.98 7.97
CA ARG A 69 -10.18 8.08 8.25
C ARG A 69 -8.86 7.65 8.87
N ARG A 70 -8.89 6.71 9.82
CA ARG A 70 -7.69 6.21 10.50
C ARG A 70 -6.77 5.43 9.53
N GLU A 71 -7.35 4.64 8.65
CA GLU A 71 -6.59 3.82 7.70
C GLU A 71 -6.02 4.67 6.55
N LEU A 72 -6.75 5.72 6.13
CA LEU A 72 -6.22 6.75 5.24
C LEU A 72 -5.03 7.48 5.86
N ALA A 73 -5.15 7.90 7.12
CA ALA A 73 -4.06 8.54 7.85
C ALA A 73 -2.82 7.62 7.98
N ALA A 74 -3.04 6.32 8.23
CA ALA A 74 -1.96 5.35 8.33
C ALA A 74 -1.20 5.19 6.99
N GLY A 75 -1.92 5.12 5.86
CA GLY A 75 -1.29 5.08 4.54
C GLY A 75 -0.54 6.37 4.21
N MET A 76 -1.12 7.53 4.54
CA MET A 76 -0.47 8.83 4.33
C MET A 76 0.81 8.97 5.16
N ALA A 77 0.87 8.40 6.36
CA ALA A 77 2.07 8.43 7.20
C ALA A 77 3.28 7.74 6.52
N GLU A 78 3.05 6.59 5.87
CA GLU A 78 4.11 5.92 5.09
C GLU A 78 4.51 6.73 3.85
N PHE A 79 3.55 7.38 3.19
CA PHE A 79 3.85 8.26 2.05
C PHE A 79 4.68 9.48 2.46
N ILE A 80 4.34 10.12 3.59
CA ILE A 80 5.13 11.21 4.19
C ILE A 80 6.55 10.73 4.53
N LYS A 81 6.69 9.53 5.10
CA LYS A 81 8.00 8.94 5.39
C LYS A 81 8.85 8.82 4.12
N MET A 82 8.26 8.34 3.02
CA MET A 82 8.96 8.21 1.74
C MET A 82 9.37 9.58 1.18
N ALA A 83 8.45 10.55 1.15
CA ALA A 83 8.76 11.92 0.71
C ALA A 83 9.88 12.55 1.56
N ALA A 84 9.80 12.45 2.88
CA ALA A 84 10.82 13.00 3.78
C ALA A 84 12.22 12.38 3.59
N MET A 85 12.29 11.14 3.13
CA MET A 85 13.56 10.44 2.89
C MET A 85 14.13 10.68 1.50
N PHE A 86 13.28 10.83 0.48
CA PHE A 86 13.70 10.70 -0.92
C PHE A 86 13.37 11.89 -1.81
N ASP A 87 12.36 12.72 -1.49
CA ASP A 87 11.88 13.77 -2.40
C ASP A 87 11.23 14.95 -1.66
N ARG A 88 11.90 16.12 -1.73
CA ARG A 88 11.40 17.37 -1.14
C ARG A 88 10.16 17.88 -1.86
N ASP A 89 10.08 17.76 -3.18
CA ASP A 89 8.96 18.29 -3.95
C ASP A 89 7.68 17.49 -3.63
N LEU A 90 7.82 16.21 -3.25
CA LEU A 90 6.71 15.43 -2.70
C LEU A 90 6.23 15.91 -1.34
N LEU A 91 7.12 16.43 -0.48
CA LEU A 91 6.68 17.03 0.77
C LEU A 91 5.83 18.28 0.51
N GLU A 92 6.28 19.15 -0.40
CA GLU A 92 5.52 20.36 -0.79
C GLU A 92 4.15 19.99 -1.38
N PHE A 93 4.10 18.93 -2.20
CA PHE A 93 2.84 18.38 -2.70
C PHE A 93 1.91 17.92 -1.57
N ILE A 94 2.44 17.19 -0.57
CA ILE A 94 1.64 16.72 0.57
C ILE A 94 1.11 17.89 1.40
N GLU A 95 1.93 18.92 1.63
CA GLU A 95 1.55 20.11 2.39
C GLU A 95 0.42 20.92 1.73
N ALA A 96 0.28 20.82 0.41
CA ALA A 96 -0.79 21.46 -0.34
C ALA A 96 -2.14 20.71 -0.28
N ILE A 97 -2.17 19.46 0.19
CA ILE A 97 -3.39 18.65 0.27
C ILE A 97 -4.26 19.14 1.45
N ASP A 98 -5.54 19.41 1.18
CA ASP A 98 -6.49 19.67 2.26
C ASP A 98 -6.69 18.43 3.13
N LYS A 99 -6.17 18.51 4.36
CA LYS A 99 -6.15 17.40 5.31
C LYS A 99 -7.53 16.83 5.59
N GLU A 100 -8.52 17.68 5.82
CA GLU A 100 -9.85 17.21 6.19
C GLU A 100 -10.54 16.53 5.00
N SER A 101 -10.43 17.10 3.81
CA SER A 101 -10.97 16.51 2.59
C SER A 101 -10.34 15.16 2.28
N PHE A 102 -9.01 15.05 2.41
CA PHE A 102 -8.31 13.78 2.23
C PHE A 102 -8.75 12.73 3.25
N LEU A 103 -8.74 13.09 4.54
CA LEU A 103 -9.04 12.16 5.63
C LEU A 103 -10.50 11.72 5.68
N ASN A 104 -11.41 12.48 5.07
CA ASN A 104 -12.81 12.12 4.90
C ASN A 104 -13.11 11.54 3.50
N ALA A 105 -12.08 11.28 2.69
CA ALA A 105 -12.16 10.75 1.34
C ALA A 105 -13.07 11.55 0.37
N THR A 106 -13.20 12.85 0.63
CA THR A 106 -13.98 13.80 -0.19
C THR A 106 -13.12 14.56 -1.19
N CYS A 107 -11.80 14.36 -1.16
CA CYS A 107 -10.89 14.97 -2.12
C CYS A 107 -11.09 14.41 -3.53
N GLU A 108 -10.53 15.10 -4.52
CA GLU A 108 -10.51 14.60 -5.89
C GLU A 108 -9.77 13.26 -5.95
N ASN A 109 -10.32 12.30 -6.73
CA ASN A 109 -9.74 10.95 -6.83
C ASN A 109 -8.31 10.96 -7.39
N GLU A 110 -8.01 11.99 -8.17
CA GLU A 110 -6.70 12.18 -8.77
C GLU A 110 -5.61 12.37 -7.72
N ILE A 111 -5.94 12.94 -6.54
CA ILE A 111 -5.00 13.03 -5.42
C ILE A 111 -4.58 11.63 -4.94
N PHE A 112 -5.53 10.71 -4.78
CA PHE A 112 -5.20 9.32 -4.44
C PHE A 112 -4.34 8.65 -5.50
N THR A 113 -4.71 8.85 -6.77
CA THR A 113 -3.97 8.27 -7.91
C THR A 113 -2.53 8.80 -7.97
N GLN A 114 -2.34 10.10 -7.76
CA GLN A 114 -1.03 10.73 -7.73
C GLN A 114 -0.18 10.21 -6.57
N ILE A 115 -0.75 10.09 -5.36
CA ILE A 115 -0.05 9.51 -4.20
C ILE A 115 0.42 8.08 -4.51
N ILE A 116 -0.47 7.24 -5.05
CA ILE A 116 -0.14 5.86 -5.40
C ILE A 116 0.95 5.83 -6.48
N SER A 117 0.81 6.56 -7.58
CA SER A 117 1.82 6.56 -8.67
C SER A 117 3.19 6.99 -8.17
N LYS A 118 3.23 8.13 -7.47
CA LYS A 118 4.47 8.69 -6.92
C LYS A 118 5.13 7.76 -5.91
N SER A 119 4.34 7.02 -5.12
CA SER A 119 4.90 6.05 -4.17
C SER A 119 5.63 4.87 -4.81
N VAL A 120 5.24 4.49 -6.04
CA VAL A 120 5.87 3.38 -6.78
C VAL A 120 7.11 3.85 -7.55
N GLU A 121 7.20 5.14 -7.87
CA GLU A 121 8.29 5.74 -8.64
C GLU A 121 9.54 6.10 -7.81
N LEU A 122 9.41 6.23 -6.48
CA LEU A 122 10.49 6.52 -5.53
C LEU A 122 11.39 5.29 -5.28
#